data_AF-A0A6G1FST7-F1
#
_entry.id   AF-A0A6G1FST7-F1
#
_cell.length_a   1.000
_cell.length_b   1.000
_cell.length_c   1.000
_cell.angle_alpha   90.00
_cell.angle_beta   90.00
_cell.angle_gamma   90.00
#
_symmetry.space_group_name_H-M   'P 1'
#
loop_
_entity.id
_entity.type
_entity.pdbx_description
1 polymer ?
#
loop_
_entity_poly.entity_id
_entity_poly.type
_entity_poly.pdbx_seq_one_letter_code
_entity_poly.pdbx_strand_id
1 'polypeptide(L)'
;MSATFPPQIPWQLSRGVLKLSDVPWNVSKSKIIDLFHPVKDNLNAVPARSWNYVIHIITDRYDNRTWDVFVEFKSPEYARCALKLLENTDDAPRIQGRRICVEESSTAVMARAVFPFAQVEFEGEGYRPKAAYKGLFGPDDLLNVRKTATNLMRTPERVYESFLSALQMLPDAYANNPNTHENVEDVVVTAKCLIKQLLDELIARNHPEGLTWRLLESFVDVIDQARYFTTEQKVHIMKEVPFYNRSGYASF
;
A
#
# COMPACT_ATOMS: atom_id res chain seq x y z
N MET A 1 -35.76 13.33 10.97
CA MET A 1 -35.27 11.96 11.23
C MET A 1 -33.76 12.03 11.22
N SER A 2 -33.12 11.86 12.37
CA SER A 2 -31.65 11.83 12.48
C SER A 2 -31.17 10.58 11.73
N ALA A 3 -30.42 10.76 10.64
CA ALA A 3 -29.75 9.64 9.99
C ALA A 3 -28.69 9.13 10.96
N THR A 4 -28.98 8.04 11.66
CA THR A 4 -28.00 7.33 12.49
C THR A 4 -26.97 6.74 11.55
N PHE A 5 -25.85 7.42 11.39
CA PHE A 5 -24.72 6.88 10.64
C PHE A 5 -24.19 5.63 11.35
N PRO A 6 -23.67 4.65 10.59
CA PRO A 6 -22.99 3.51 11.19
C PRO A 6 -21.81 3.98 12.06
N PRO A 7 -21.46 3.24 13.12
CA PRO A 7 -20.35 3.58 13.99
C PRO A 7 -19.03 3.63 13.20
N GLN A 8 -18.10 4.46 13.66
CA GLN A 8 -16.75 4.55 13.10
C GLN A 8 -16.06 3.19 13.21
N ILE A 9 -15.46 2.73 12.11
CA ILE A 9 -14.64 1.53 12.09
C ILE A 9 -13.21 1.97 12.42
N PRO A 10 -12.65 1.55 13.57
CA PRO A 10 -11.31 1.96 13.95
C PRO A 10 -10.27 1.25 13.07
N TRP A 11 -9.24 2.00 12.71
CA TRP A 11 -7.93 1.50 12.36
C TRP A 11 -7.13 1.44 13.66
N GLN A 12 -6.51 0.30 13.95
CA GLN A 12 -5.93 0.04 15.28
C GLN A 12 -4.65 0.85 15.60
N LEU A 13 -4.31 1.87 14.82
CA LEU A 13 -2.92 2.30 14.72
C LEU A 13 -2.77 3.83 14.70
N SER A 14 -2.38 4.37 15.86
CA SER A 14 -1.80 5.70 15.99
C SER A 14 -0.42 5.72 15.36
N ARG A 15 -0.31 6.27 14.15
CA ARG A 15 0.93 6.33 13.37
C ARG A 15 1.28 7.77 13.05
N GLY A 16 2.57 8.05 13.01
CA GLY A 16 3.06 9.29 12.41
C GLY A 16 3.10 9.11 10.91
N VAL A 17 2.68 10.12 10.15
CA VAL A 17 2.72 10.06 8.69
C VAL A 17 3.40 11.30 8.16
N LEU A 18 4.37 11.13 7.27
CA LEU A 18 4.89 12.21 6.46
C LEU A 18 4.41 12.05 5.02
N LYS A 19 4.07 13.17 4.39
CA LYS A 19 3.76 13.25 2.97
C LYS A 19 4.96 13.84 2.24
N LEU A 20 5.38 13.17 1.18
CA LEU A 20 6.41 13.62 0.24
C LEU A 20 5.73 13.95 -1.09
N SER A 21 5.87 15.19 -1.53
CA SER A 21 5.36 15.68 -2.82
C SER A 21 6.53 15.96 -3.77
N ASP A 22 6.22 15.99 -5.08
CA ASP A 22 7.19 16.26 -6.16
C ASP A 22 8.26 15.16 -6.33
N VAL A 23 7.93 13.93 -5.94
CA VAL A 23 8.84 12.79 -6.00
C VAL A 23 9.05 12.32 -7.44
N PRO A 24 10.29 12.04 -7.89
CA PRO A 24 10.54 11.48 -9.22
C PRO A 24 9.77 10.19 -9.50
N TRP A 25 9.14 10.10 -10.67
CA TRP A 25 8.26 8.99 -11.07
C TRP A 25 8.90 7.60 -10.99
N ASN A 26 10.21 7.49 -11.24
CA ASN A 26 10.99 6.25 -11.25
C ASN A 26 11.79 6.02 -9.94
N VAL A 27 11.42 6.67 -8.83
CA VAL A 27 12.14 6.48 -7.57
C VAL A 27 11.85 5.10 -6.95
N SER A 28 12.85 4.38 -6.47
CA SER A 28 12.59 3.16 -5.69
C SER A 28 12.18 3.50 -4.25
N LYS A 29 11.40 2.62 -3.60
CA LYS A 29 11.15 2.70 -2.15
C LYS A 29 12.45 2.79 -1.35
N SER A 30 13.50 2.08 -1.75
CA SER A 30 14.82 2.17 -1.10
C SER A 30 15.41 3.58 -1.12
N LYS A 31 15.28 4.33 -2.23
CA LYS A 31 15.76 5.72 -2.30
C LYS A 31 14.94 6.69 -1.48
N ILE A 32 13.66 6.41 -1.26
CA ILE A 32 12.86 7.16 -0.30
C ILE A 32 13.33 6.86 1.14
N ILE A 33 13.70 5.61 1.45
CA ILE A 33 14.16 5.24 2.79
C ILE A 33 15.52 5.85 3.11
N ASP A 34 16.42 5.97 2.13
CA ASP A 34 17.73 6.60 2.30
C ASP A 34 17.59 8.03 2.87
N LEU A 35 16.51 8.75 2.53
CA LEU A 35 16.20 10.08 3.10
C LEU A 35 16.00 10.03 4.62
N PHE A 36 15.43 8.94 5.12
CA PHE A 36 15.12 8.72 6.52
C PHE A 36 16.14 7.81 7.21
N HIS A 37 17.29 7.53 6.58
CA HIS A 37 18.32 6.66 7.15
C HIS A 37 18.72 7.01 8.60
N PRO A 38 18.87 8.29 9.00
CA PRO A 38 19.19 8.66 10.39
C PRO A 38 18.13 8.24 11.43
N VAL A 39 16.89 8.02 10.99
CA VAL A 39 15.73 7.69 11.83
C VAL A 39 15.00 6.44 11.36
N LYS A 40 15.69 5.55 10.64
CA LYS A 40 15.09 4.35 10.04
C LYS A 40 14.39 3.46 11.09
N ASP A 41 14.93 3.42 12.31
CA ASP A 41 14.38 2.59 13.40
C ASP A 41 13.06 3.14 13.94
N ASN A 42 12.71 4.38 13.60
CA ASN A 42 11.45 5.00 13.95
C ASN A 42 10.35 4.74 12.91
N LEU A 43 10.70 4.18 11.75
CA LEU A 43 9.74 3.79 10.72
C LEU A 43 8.89 2.61 11.22
N ASN A 44 7.61 2.60 10.83
CA ASN A 44 6.67 1.55 11.23
C ASN A 44 6.82 0.26 10.38
N ALA A 45 8.03 -0.31 10.33
CA ALA A 45 8.34 -1.47 9.49
C ALA A 45 7.78 -2.77 10.08
N VAL A 46 6.46 -2.84 10.33
CA VAL A 46 5.78 -4.03 10.84
C VAL A 46 5.03 -4.73 9.70
N PRO A 47 5.33 -6.03 9.44
CA PRO A 47 6.32 -6.85 10.14
C PRO A 47 7.76 -6.49 9.74
N ALA A 48 8.67 -6.82 10.67
CA ALA A 48 10.10 -6.46 10.71
C ALA A 48 10.97 -6.91 9.51
N ARG A 49 10.35 -7.34 8.39
CA ARG A 49 11.03 -7.96 7.25
C ARG A 49 11.08 -7.10 6.00
N SER A 50 10.22 -6.09 5.84
CA SER A 50 10.34 -5.21 4.68
C SER A 50 9.98 -3.77 4.96
N TRP A 51 10.94 -2.89 4.69
CA TRP A 51 10.72 -1.43 4.70
C TRP A 51 9.82 -1.00 3.53
N ASN A 52 9.50 -1.92 2.62
CA ASN A 52 8.50 -1.68 1.57
C ASN A 52 7.09 -1.47 2.16
N TYR A 53 6.86 -1.86 3.42
CA TYR A 53 5.58 -1.76 4.12
C TYR A 53 5.31 -0.37 4.71
N VAL A 54 6.34 0.47 4.87
CA VAL A 54 6.18 1.83 5.44
C VAL A 54 5.98 2.90 4.39
N ILE A 55 6.13 2.56 3.11
CA ILE A 55 6.07 3.54 2.01
C ILE A 55 4.88 3.23 1.13
N HIS A 56 3.97 4.20 1.04
CA HIS A 56 2.79 4.16 0.20
C HIS A 56 2.99 5.12 -0.97
N ILE A 57 3.27 4.56 -2.14
CA ILE A 57 3.44 5.33 -3.36
C ILE A 57 2.06 5.42 -4.01
N ILE A 58 1.51 6.64 -4.05
CA ILE A 58 0.20 6.88 -4.63
C ILE A 58 0.39 7.07 -6.13
N THR A 59 -0.23 6.18 -6.88
CA THR A 59 -0.34 6.30 -8.33
C THR A 59 -1.78 6.60 -8.69
N ASP A 60 -1.96 7.49 -9.65
CA ASP A 60 -3.25 7.62 -10.31
C ASP A 60 -3.48 6.34 -11.12
N ARG A 61 -4.61 5.69 -10.85
CA ARG A 61 -4.95 4.39 -11.41
C ARG A 61 -5.47 4.49 -12.85
N TYR A 62 -5.64 5.70 -13.38
CA TYR A 62 -6.00 5.98 -14.77
C TYR A 62 -4.79 6.29 -15.66
N ASP A 63 -3.77 7.00 -15.16
CA ASP A 63 -2.61 7.41 -15.97
C ASP A 63 -1.23 6.93 -15.45
N ASN A 64 -1.22 6.19 -14.34
CA ASN A 64 -0.04 5.64 -13.66
C ASN A 64 1.01 6.67 -13.23
N ARG A 65 0.67 7.97 -13.16
CA ARG A 65 1.60 8.97 -12.63
C ARG A 65 1.69 8.83 -11.12
N THR A 66 2.91 8.86 -10.59
CA THR A 66 3.16 9.00 -9.16
C THR A 66 2.86 10.43 -8.74
N TRP A 67 1.99 10.61 -7.74
CA TRP A 67 1.64 11.92 -7.23
C TRP A 67 2.37 12.19 -5.93
N ASP A 68 1.94 11.47 -4.90
CA ASP A 68 2.36 11.65 -3.52
C ASP A 68 2.94 10.34 -2.99
N VAL A 69 3.89 10.45 -2.08
CA VAL A 69 4.40 9.31 -1.32
C VAL A 69 4.15 9.56 0.15
N PHE A 70 3.57 8.58 0.84
CA PHE A 70 3.39 8.64 2.28
C PHE A 70 4.37 7.69 2.97
N VAL A 71 4.92 8.13 4.10
CA VAL A 71 5.86 7.35 4.91
C VAL A 71 5.33 7.23 6.34
N GLU A 72 5.20 6.00 6.81
CA GLU A 72 4.67 5.69 8.13
C GLU A 72 5.77 5.55 9.19
N PHE A 73 5.54 6.21 10.32
CA PHE A 73 6.35 6.17 11.53
C PHE A 73 5.57 5.52 12.67
N LYS A 74 6.29 4.91 13.61
CA LYS A 74 5.71 4.23 14.78
C LYS A 74 4.83 5.15 15.63
N SER A 75 5.08 6.47 15.60
CA SER A 75 4.27 7.48 16.29
C SER A 75 4.38 8.85 15.61
N PRO A 76 3.43 9.77 15.86
CA PRO A 76 3.49 11.14 15.36
C PRO A 76 4.74 11.91 15.80
N GLU A 77 5.25 11.65 17.00
CA GLU A 77 6.46 12.29 17.53
C GLU A 77 7.67 11.93 16.66
N TYR A 78 7.76 10.66 16.26
CA TYR A 78 8.84 10.22 15.38
C TYR A 78 8.78 10.84 13.99
N ALA A 79 7.59 11.00 13.42
CA ALA A 79 7.41 11.71 12.16
C ALA A 79 7.87 13.17 12.27
N ARG A 80 7.49 13.87 13.35
CA ARG A 80 7.94 15.25 13.61
C ARG A 80 9.45 15.36 13.82
N CYS A 81 10.07 14.41 14.51
CA CYS A 81 11.52 14.36 14.65
C CYS A 81 12.21 14.15 13.30
N ALA A 82 11.69 13.27 12.46
CA ALA A 82 12.21 13.03 11.12
C ALA A 82 12.09 14.29 10.24
N LEU A 83 10.96 14.98 10.28
CA LEU A 83 10.74 16.23 9.54
C LEU A 83 11.76 17.30 9.95
N LYS A 84 11.92 17.53 11.26
CA LYS A 84 12.91 18.50 11.78
C LYS A 84 14.33 18.19 11.35
N LEU A 85 14.71 16.91 11.26
CA LEU A 85 16.05 16.53 10.79
C LEU A 85 16.25 16.91 9.31
N LEU A 86 15.22 16.76 8.48
CA LEU A 86 15.26 17.16 7.08
C LEU A 86 15.19 18.68 6.88
N GLU A 87 14.62 19.42 7.83
CA GLU A 87 14.59 20.88 7.82
C GLU A 87 15.89 21.51 8.32
N ASN A 88 16.59 20.84 9.24
CA ASN A 88 17.84 21.32 9.84
C ASN A 88 19.09 21.05 8.99
N THR A 89 18.95 20.34 7.87
CA THR A 89 20.01 20.25 6.86
C THR A 89 19.97 21.49 5.98
N ASP A 90 21.11 22.16 5.79
CA ASP A 90 21.23 23.36 4.94
C ASP A 90 20.72 23.13 3.50
N ASP A 91 20.76 21.88 3.05
CA ASP A 91 20.15 21.44 1.80
C ASP A 91 18.72 20.95 2.01
N ALA A 92 17.80 21.50 1.20
CA ALA A 92 16.46 20.95 1.08
C ALA A 92 16.52 19.46 0.69
N PRO A 93 15.60 18.62 1.20
CA PRO A 93 15.59 17.20 0.91
C PRO A 93 15.51 16.96 -0.59
N ARG A 94 16.38 16.08 -1.09
CA ARG A 94 16.49 15.75 -2.52
C ARG A 94 16.44 14.26 -2.74
N ILE A 95 15.77 13.87 -3.83
CA ILE A 95 15.85 12.51 -4.37
C ILE A 95 16.27 12.60 -5.83
N GLN A 96 17.33 11.86 -6.19
CA GLN A 96 17.93 11.89 -7.54
C GLN A 96 18.25 13.33 -8.01
N GLY A 97 18.68 14.19 -7.08
CA GLY A 97 19.00 15.60 -7.36
C GLY A 97 17.80 16.55 -7.44
N ARG A 98 16.55 16.04 -7.51
CA ARG A 98 15.33 16.86 -7.49
C ARG A 98 14.95 17.19 -6.05
N ARG A 99 14.66 18.48 -5.77
CA ARG A 99 14.12 18.92 -4.48
C ARG A 99 12.72 18.34 -4.31
N ILE A 100 12.42 17.81 -3.14
CA ILE A 100 11.09 17.33 -2.78
C ILE A 100 10.52 18.18 -1.64
N CYS A 101 9.20 18.18 -1.51
CA CYS A 101 8.52 18.78 -0.36
C CYS A 101 8.16 17.68 0.63
N VAL A 102 8.50 17.86 1.90
CA VAL A 102 8.15 16.93 2.98
C VAL A 102 7.34 17.68 4.03
N GLU A 103 6.19 17.14 4.40
CA GLU A 103 5.28 17.76 5.38
C GLU A 103 4.64 16.72 6.30
N GLU A 104 4.25 17.15 7.51
CA GLU A 104 3.48 16.31 8.43
C GLU A 104 2.09 16.05 7.84
N SER A 105 1.64 14.80 7.92
CA SER A 105 0.34 14.36 7.42
C SER A 105 -0.34 13.46 8.46
N SER A 106 -1.49 12.91 8.10
CA SER A 106 -2.24 12.01 8.98
C SER A 106 -2.62 10.72 8.29
N THR A 107 -2.86 9.70 9.10
CA THR A 107 -3.36 8.40 8.64
C THR A 107 -4.63 8.57 7.81
N ALA A 108 -5.53 9.48 8.17
CA ALA A 108 -6.76 9.77 7.42
C ALA A 108 -6.50 10.41 6.03
N VAL A 109 -5.49 11.27 5.90
CA VAL A 109 -5.11 11.84 4.59
C VAL A 109 -4.49 10.76 3.70
N MET A 110 -3.57 9.96 4.24
CA MET A 110 -2.99 8.82 3.53
C MET A 110 -4.05 7.80 3.11
N ALA A 111 -4.99 7.49 3.99
CA ALA A 111 -6.14 6.61 3.73
C ALA A 111 -6.93 7.04 2.51
N ARG A 112 -7.26 8.32 2.46
CA ARG A 112 -8.02 8.92 1.37
C ARG A 112 -7.25 8.87 0.06
N ALA A 113 -5.93 9.04 0.11
CA ALA A 113 -5.09 8.93 -1.08
C ALA A 113 -4.98 7.48 -1.59
N VAL A 114 -4.96 6.50 -0.68
CA VAL A 114 -4.92 5.07 -1.01
C VAL A 114 -6.27 4.56 -1.54
N PHE A 115 -7.38 5.06 -0.98
CA PHE A 115 -8.75 4.67 -1.34
C PHE A 115 -9.58 5.87 -1.83
N PRO A 116 -9.24 6.46 -2.99
CA PRO A 116 -9.82 7.73 -3.43
C PRO A 116 -11.32 7.64 -3.77
N PHE A 117 -11.82 6.47 -4.15
CA PHE A 117 -13.21 6.26 -4.56
C PHE A 117 -14.10 5.68 -3.44
N ALA A 118 -13.52 5.39 -2.27
CA ALA A 118 -14.26 4.84 -1.16
C ALA A 118 -15.33 5.83 -0.68
N GLN A 119 -16.56 5.35 -0.56
CA GLN A 119 -17.68 6.14 -0.03
C GLN A 119 -17.65 6.17 1.50
N VAL A 120 -16.58 6.73 2.06
CA VAL A 120 -16.32 6.79 3.51
C VAL A 120 -15.83 8.18 3.92
N GLU A 121 -15.97 8.49 5.20
CA GLU A 121 -15.33 9.63 5.84
C GLU A 121 -14.14 9.13 6.65
N PHE A 122 -12.93 9.39 6.19
CA PHE A 122 -11.71 9.11 6.96
C PHE A 122 -11.55 10.16 8.05
N GLU A 123 -11.51 9.72 9.31
CA GLU A 123 -11.42 10.57 10.50
C GLU A 123 -10.44 9.95 11.50
N GLY A 124 -9.40 10.71 11.88
CA GLY A 124 -8.41 10.27 12.86
C GLY A 124 -7.79 8.92 12.50
N GLU A 125 -7.98 7.95 13.38
CA GLU A 125 -7.53 6.56 13.23
C GLU A 125 -8.67 5.64 12.79
N GLY A 126 -9.49 6.04 11.83
CA GLY A 126 -10.55 5.17 11.34
C GLY A 126 -11.34 5.79 10.21
N TYR A 127 -12.47 5.17 9.87
CA TYR A 127 -13.38 5.69 8.88
C TYR A 127 -14.83 5.39 9.20
N ARG A 128 -15.72 6.24 8.70
CA ARG A 128 -17.17 6.10 8.81
C ARG A 128 -17.76 5.80 7.43
N PRO A 129 -18.38 4.63 7.22
CA PRO A 129 -19.09 4.34 5.97
C PRO A 129 -20.25 5.32 5.71
N LYS A 130 -20.42 5.75 4.45
CA LYS A 130 -21.61 6.50 4.00
C LYS A 130 -22.72 5.52 3.59
N ALA A 131 -23.94 6.03 3.40
CA ALA A 131 -25.11 5.20 3.06
C ALA A 131 -24.94 4.36 1.77
N ALA A 132 -24.13 4.82 0.81
CA ALA A 132 -23.85 4.12 -0.45
C ALA A 132 -22.52 3.33 -0.44
N TYR A 133 -21.99 3.03 0.74
CA TYR A 133 -20.73 2.31 0.89
C TYR A 133 -20.81 0.87 0.36
N LYS A 134 -19.87 0.53 -0.53
CA LYS A 134 -19.73 -0.79 -1.17
C LYS A 134 -18.31 -1.36 -0.98
N GLY A 135 -17.60 -0.87 0.03
CA GLY A 135 -16.18 -1.18 0.26
C GLY A 135 -15.23 0.00 0.03
N LEU A 136 -13.97 -0.21 0.44
CA LEU A 136 -12.87 0.72 0.22
C LEU A 136 -12.40 0.68 -1.24
N PHE A 137 -12.57 -0.45 -1.93
CA PHE A 137 -12.33 -0.56 -3.35
C PHE A 137 -13.61 -0.32 -4.16
N GLY A 138 -13.50 0.49 -5.22
CA GLY A 138 -14.55 0.61 -6.23
C GLY A 138 -14.50 -0.55 -7.24
N PRO A 139 -15.62 -0.92 -7.89
CA PRO A 139 -15.61 -1.96 -8.94
C PRO A 139 -14.69 -1.62 -10.13
N ASP A 140 -14.72 -0.38 -10.59
CA ASP A 140 -13.86 0.10 -11.69
C ASP A 140 -12.40 0.19 -11.28
N ASP A 141 -12.15 0.38 -9.98
CA ASP A 141 -10.83 0.56 -9.42
C ASP A 141 -9.99 -0.73 -9.56
N LEU A 142 -10.54 -1.86 -9.10
CA LEU A 142 -9.91 -3.17 -9.23
C LEU A 142 -9.80 -3.61 -10.69
N LEU A 143 -10.79 -3.28 -11.52
CA LEU A 143 -10.73 -3.55 -12.96
C LEU A 143 -9.57 -2.79 -13.63
N ASN A 144 -9.39 -1.51 -13.31
CA ASN A 144 -8.31 -0.70 -13.86
C ASN A 144 -6.94 -1.18 -13.39
N VAL A 145 -6.79 -1.57 -12.13
CA VAL A 145 -5.56 -2.21 -11.62
C VAL A 145 -5.18 -3.44 -12.46
N ARG A 146 -6.13 -4.34 -12.73
CA ARG A 146 -5.89 -5.54 -13.56
C ARG A 146 -5.50 -5.20 -15.01
N LYS A 147 -6.17 -4.21 -15.61
CA LYS A 147 -5.88 -3.75 -16.99
C LYS A 147 -4.50 -3.10 -17.09
N THR A 148 -4.15 -2.26 -16.11
CA THR A 148 -2.83 -1.66 -16.04
C THR A 148 -1.73 -2.71 -15.92
N ALA A 149 -1.93 -3.73 -15.09
CA ALA A 149 -0.95 -4.79 -14.95
C ALA A 149 -0.82 -5.70 -16.18
N THR A 150 -1.84 -5.79 -17.06
CA THR A 150 -1.66 -6.41 -18.39
C THR A 150 -0.93 -5.52 -19.39
N ASN A 151 -0.93 -4.20 -19.19
CA ASN A 151 -0.36 -3.23 -20.11
C ASN A 151 0.81 -2.51 -19.42
N LEU A 152 1.93 -3.22 -19.33
CA LEU A 152 3.15 -2.83 -18.62
C LEU A 152 3.83 -1.65 -19.34
N MET A 153 3.29 -0.46 -19.10
CA MET A 153 3.84 0.81 -19.53
C MET A 153 4.97 1.25 -18.58
N ARG A 154 5.46 2.49 -18.75
CA ARG A 154 6.50 3.11 -17.92
C ARG A 154 6.24 2.87 -16.41
N THR A 155 7.23 2.32 -15.70
CA THR A 155 7.21 1.91 -14.27
C THR A 155 6.14 0.87 -13.88
N PRO A 156 6.23 -0.35 -14.43
CA PRO A 156 5.27 -1.42 -14.22
C PRO A 156 5.17 -1.92 -12.77
N GLU A 157 6.21 -1.77 -11.97
CA GLU A 157 6.21 -2.13 -10.54
C GLU A 157 5.19 -1.34 -9.72
N ARG A 158 4.82 -0.13 -10.17
CA ARG A 158 3.97 0.79 -9.42
C ARG A 158 2.56 0.30 -9.18
N VAL A 159 1.97 -0.39 -10.16
CA VAL A 159 0.62 -0.96 -9.99
C VAL A 159 0.60 -2.00 -8.88
N TYR A 160 1.67 -2.78 -8.76
CA TYR A 160 1.83 -3.76 -7.68
C TYR A 160 2.09 -3.08 -6.34
N GLU A 161 3.00 -2.11 -6.28
CA GLU A 161 3.31 -1.38 -5.05
C GLU A 161 2.09 -0.64 -4.50
N SER A 162 1.31 0.01 -5.35
CA SER A 162 0.10 0.73 -4.95
C SER A 162 -0.97 -0.22 -4.43
N PHE A 163 -1.20 -1.34 -5.12
CA PHE A 163 -2.15 -2.34 -4.66
C PHE A 163 -1.71 -2.97 -3.33
N LEU A 164 -0.42 -3.26 -3.15
CA LEU A 164 0.11 -3.76 -1.88
C LEU A 164 -0.10 -2.78 -0.72
N SER A 165 0.15 -1.49 -0.96
CA SER A 165 -0.14 -0.44 0.01
C SER A 165 -1.62 -0.40 0.39
N ALA A 166 -2.52 -0.58 -0.57
CA ALA A 166 -3.95 -0.69 -0.29
C ALA A 166 -4.29 -1.93 0.55
N LEU A 167 -3.76 -3.10 0.20
CA LEU A 167 -3.93 -4.34 0.95
C LEU A 167 -3.43 -4.26 2.41
N GLN A 168 -2.36 -3.51 2.66
CA GLN A 168 -1.81 -3.30 4.01
C GLN A 168 -2.66 -2.39 4.88
N MET A 169 -3.34 -1.42 4.25
CA MET A 169 -4.19 -0.46 4.93
C MET A 169 -5.63 -0.95 5.12
N LEU A 170 -5.95 -2.15 4.60
CA LEU A 170 -7.24 -2.78 4.86
C LEU A 170 -7.37 -3.12 6.35
N PRO A 171 -8.45 -2.67 7.02
CA PRO A 171 -8.62 -2.88 8.45
C PRO A 171 -8.98 -4.33 8.77
N ASP A 172 -8.49 -4.84 9.91
CA ASP A 172 -8.85 -6.17 10.43
C ASP A 172 -10.36 -6.38 10.57
N ALA A 173 -11.12 -5.30 10.80
CA ALA A 173 -12.57 -5.32 10.87
C ALA A 173 -13.26 -5.86 9.60
N TYR A 174 -12.55 -5.92 8.46
CA TYR A 174 -13.04 -6.56 7.24
C TYR A 174 -13.20 -8.07 7.35
N ALA A 175 -12.40 -8.72 8.20
CA ALA A 175 -12.47 -10.17 8.39
C ALA A 175 -13.81 -10.62 9.01
N ASN A 176 -14.47 -9.75 9.78
CA ASN A 176 -15.53 -10.12 10.71
C ASN A 176 -16.82 -9.32 10.54
N ASN A 177 -16.94 -8.44 9.53
CA ASN A 177 -18.12 -7.62 9.35
C ASN A 177 -19.03 -8.20 8.24
N PRO A 178 -20.13 -8.90 8.58
CA PRO A 178 -21.07 -9.41 7.57
C PRO A 178 -21.80 -8.28 6.81
N ASN A 179 -21.72 -7.04 7.31
CA ASN A 179 -22.30 -5.85 6.68
C ASN A 179 -21.28 -5.03 5.87
N THR A 180 -20.00 -5.40 5.83
CA THR A 180 -19.12 -4.88 4.78
C THR A 180 -19.54 -5.53 3.47
N HIS A 181 -20.34 -4.80 2.68
CA HIS A 181 -20.67 -5.10 1.28
C HIS A 181 -19.43 -4.95 0.38
N GLU A 182 -18.32 -5.51 0.81
CA GLU A 182 -17.07 -5.51 0.08
C GLU A 182 -17.03 -6.64 -0.93
N ASN A 183 -16.57 -6.31 -2.13
CA ASN A 183 -16.18 -7.30 -3.12
C ASN A 183 -14.84 -7.95 -2.74
N VAL A 184 -14.75 -8.58 -1.57
CA VAL A 184 -13.56 -9.31 -1.13
C VAL A 184 -13.14 -10.32 -2.20
N GLU A 185 -14.12 -10.93 -2.87
CA GLU A 185 -13.88 -11.79 -4.02
C GLU A 185 -13.20 -11.06 -5.19
N ASP A 186 -13.59 -9.83 -5.51
CA ASP A 186 -12.90 -9.05 -6.55
C ASP A 186 -11.47 -8.68 -6.13
N VAL A 187 -11.23 -8.44 -4.84
CA VAL A 187 -9.87 -8.20 -4.30
C VAL A 187 -9.03 -9.46 -4.42
N VAL A 188 -9.59 -10.63 -4.07
CA VAL A 188 -8.97 -11.95 -4.23
C VAL A 188 -8.62 -12.23 -5.70
N VAL A 189 -9.59 -12.02 -6.62
CA VAL A 189 -9.38 -12.18 -8.07
C VAL A 189 -8.30 -11.23 -8.57
N THR A 190 -8.29 -9.98 -8.10
CA THR A 190 -7.27 -9.00 -8.49
C THR A 190 -5.89 -9.39 -7.99
N ALA A 191 -5.77 -9.80 -6.72
CA ALA A 191 -4.51 -10.29 -6.17
C ALA A 191 -3.97 -11.49 -6.96
N LYS A 192 -4.83 -12.44 -7.34
CA LYS A 192 -4.46 -13.56 -8.22
C LYS A 192 -3.96 -13.11 -9.58
N CYS A 193 -4.71 -12.24 -10.25
CA CYS A 193 -4.32 -11.72 -11.56
C CYS A 193 -2.94 -11.07 -11.51
N LEU A 194 -2.69 -10.24 -10.50
CA LEU A 194 -1.41 -9.56 -10.32
C LEU A 194 -0.27 -10.55 -10.06
N ILE A 195 -0.43 -11.49 -9.11
CA ILE A 195 0.61 -12.51 -8.84
C ILE A 195 0.93 -13.31 -10.11
N LYS A 196 -0.11 -13.75 -10.82
CA LYS A 196 0.06 -14.54 -12.05
C LYS A 196 0.83 -13.76 -13.10
N GLN A 197 0.43 -12.53 -13.38
CA GLN A 197 1.09 -11.65 -14.36
C GLN A 197 2.53 -11.37 -13.97
N LEU A 198 2.79 -11.04 -12.70
CA LEU A 198 4.15 -10.81 -12.21
C LEU A 198 5.02 -12.05 -12.40
N LEU A 199 4.48 -13.23 -12.09
CA LEU A 199 5.19 -14.50 -12.26
C LEU A 199 5.47 -14.80 -13.74
N ASP A 200 4.48 -14.63 -14.62
CA ASP A 200 4.62 -14.85 -16.05
C ASP A 200 5.74 -13.97 -16.63
N GLU A 201 5.79 -12.68 -16.25
CA GLU A 201 6.86 -11.75 -16.66
C GLU A 201 8.24 -12.13 -16.11
N LEU A 202 8.31 -12.56 -14.84
CA LEU A 202 9.55 -13.02 -14.21
C LEU A 202 10.11 -14.29 -14.89
N ILE A 203 9.23 -15.23 -15.26
CA ILE A 203 9.59 -16.47 -15.95
C ILE A 203 9.99 -16.20 -17.40
N ALA A 204 9.23 -15.35 -18.11
CA ALA A 204 9.48 -15.00 -19.50
C ALA A 204 10.80 -14.24 -19.70
N ARG A 205 11.41 -13.73 -18.62
CA ARG A 205 12.62 -12.88 -18.63
C ARG A 205 12.46 -11.64 -19.52
N ASN A 206 11.22 -11.17 -19.67
CA ASN A 206 10.91 -9.97 -20.43
C ASN A 206 11.27 -8.68 -19.66
N HIS A 207 11.73 -8.84 -18.40
CA HIS A 207 12.23 -7.85 -17.44
C HIS A 207 11.82 -6.39 -17.69
N PRO A 208 10.52 -6.06 -17.65
CA PRO A 208 10.11 -4.68 -17.50
C PRO A 208 10.76 -4.12 -16.22
N GLU A 209 11.33 -2.92 -16.27
CA GLU A 209 12.09 -2.33 -15.15
C GLU A 209 11.29 -2.43 -13.83
N GLY A 210 11.95 -2.84 -12.75
CA GLY A 210 11.34 -2.88 -11.41
C GLY A 210 10.53 -4.15 -11.07
N LEU A 211 10.15 -4.99 -12.04
CA LEU A 211 9.53 -6.29 -11.75
C LEU A 211 10.59 -7.29 -11.27
N THR A 212 10.52 -7.68 -10.00
CA THR A 212 11.55 -8.51 -9.35
C THR A 212 10.94 -9.63 -8.51
N TRP A 213 11.71 -10.69 -8.26
CA TRP A 213 11.35 -11.74 -7.29
C TRP A 213 11.07 -11.17 -5.90
N ARG A 214 11.79 -10.13 -5.49
CA ARG A 214 11.55 -9.43 -4.22
C ARG A 214 10.18 -8.75 -4.14
N LEU A 215 9.67 -8.25 -5.27
CA LEU A 215 8.31 -7.72 -5.36
C LEU A 215 7.28 -8.84 -5.19
N LEU A 216 7.52 -10.01 -5.80
CA LEU A 216 6.67 -11.20 -5.62
C LEU A 216 6.68 -11.67 -4.16
N GLU A 217 7.85 -11.77 -3.53
CA GLU A 217 7.99 -12.09 -2.10
C GLU A 217 7.20 -11.12 -1.21
N SER A 218 7.31 -9.82 -1.49
CA SER A 218 6.53 -8.79 -0.76
C SER A 218 5.02 -9.01 -0.94
N PHE A 219 4.60 -9.43 -2.13
CA PHE A 219 3.19 -9.76 -2.40
C PHE A 219 2.74 -10.98 -1.59
N VAL A 220 3.56 -12.03 -1.57
CA VAL A 220 3.28 -13.25 -0.82
C VAL A 220 3.14 -12.96 0.67
N ASP A 221 4.09 -12.21 1.23
CA ASP A 221 4.10 -11.83 2.65
C ASP A 221 2.84 -11.05 3.06
N VAL A 222 2.42 -10.05 2.26
CA VAL A 222 1.24 -9.22 2.57
C VAL A 222 -0.03 -10.07 2.59
N ILE A 223 -0.22 -10.93 1.59
CA ILE A 223 -1.40 -11.80 1.52
C ILE A 223 -1.40 -12.83 2.66
N ASP A 224 -0.24 -13.39 3.01
CA ASP A 224 -0.13 -14.36 4.10
C ASP A 224 -0.54 -13.73 5.45
N GLN A 225 -0.14 -12.48 5.67
CA GLN A 225 -0.41 -11.74 6.90
C GLN A 225 -1.77 -11.04 6.91
N ALA A 226 -2.40 -10.85 5.75
CA ALA A 226 -3.70 -10.20 5.62
C ALA A 226 -4.76 -10.92 6.46
N ARG A 227 -5.19 -10.30 7.57
CA ARG A 227 -6.18 -10.90 8.48
C ARG A 227 -7.59 -10.91 7.90
N TYR A 228 -7.86 -10.05 6.93
CA TYR A 228 -9.14 -9.94 6.24
C TYR A 228 -9.40 -11.03 5.19
N PHE A 229 -8.38 -11.79 4.79
CA PHE A 229 -8.58 -12.98 3.95
C PHE A 229 -8.77 -14.23 4.81
N THR A 230 -9.75 -15.05 4.43
CA THR A 230 -9.89 -16.39 5.01
C THR A 230 -8.70 -17.27 4.61
N THR A 231 -8.47 -18.31 5.41
CA THR A 231 -7.46 -19.33 5.11
C THR A 231 -7.63 -19.94 3.70
N GLU A 232 -8.88 -20.12 3.26
CA GLU A 232 -9.19 -20.66 1.93
C GLU A 232 -8.90 -19.66 0.81
N GLN A 233 -9.22 -18.37 1.01
CA GLN A 233 -8.91 -17.31 0.06
C GLN A 233 -7.40 -17.15 -0.12
N LYS A 234 -6.63 -17.16 0.97
CA LYS A 234 -5.16 -17.13 0.90
C LYS A 234 -4.61 -18.28 0.07
N VAL A 235 -5.09 -19.50 0.32
CA VAL A 235 -4.71 -20.68 -0.48
C VAL A 235 -5.11 -20.51 -1.94
N HIS A 236 -6.31 -20.00 -2.20
CA HIS A 236 -6.77 -19.77 -3.56
C HIS A 236 -5.87 -18.77 -4.32
N ILE A 237 -5.39 -17.73 -3.64
CA ILE A 237 -4.45 -16.74 -4.18
C ILE A 237 -3.07 -17.38 -4.44
N MET A 238 -2.53 -18.06 -3.43
CA MET A 238 -1.15 -18.56 -3.45
C MET A 238 -0.93 -19.78 -4.34
N LYS A 239 -1.99 -20.45 -4.81
CA LYS A 239 -1.89 -21.55 -5.77
C LYS A 239 -1.17 -21.18 -7.06
N GLU A 240 -1.11 -19.89 -7.41
CA GLU A 240 -0.39 -19.42 -8.59
C GLU A 240 1.13 -19.37 -8.38
N VAL A 241 1.62 -19.37 -7.14
CA VAL A 241 3.06 -19.23 -6.83
C VAL A 241 3.73 -20.61 -6.82
N PRO A 242 4.71 -20.89 -7.71
CA PRO A 242 5.46 -22.13 -7.70
C PRO A 242 6.17 -22.25 -6.34
N PHE A 243 6.12 -23.42 -5.72
CA PHE A 243 6.76 -23.72 -4.42
C PHE A 243 6.12 -23.09 -3.18
N TYR A 244 4.91 -22.52 -3.25
CA TYR A 244 4.15 -22.21 -2.03
C TYR A 244 3.70 -23.52 -1.35
N ASN A 245 4.60 -24.12 -0.59
CA ASN A 245 4.37 -25.33 0.18
C ASN A 245 4.12 -24.93 1.64
N ARG A 246 2.95 -25.27 2.18
CA ARG A 246 2.61 -25.07 3.60
C ARG A 246 3.48 -25.95 4.48
N SER A 247 4.69 -25.53 4.74
CA SER A 247 5.58 -26.06 5.77
C SER A 247 6.57 -24.93 6.04
N GLY A 248 6.43 -24.29 7.20
CA GLY A 248 6.96 -22.96 7.47
C GLY A 248 8.38 -22.70 6.97
N TYR A 249 8.60 -21.47 6.48
CA TYR A 249 9.91 -20.85 6.29
C TYR A 249 11.04 -21.82 5.93
N ALA A 250 11.10 -22.24 4.67
CA ALA A 250 12.40 -22.53 4.08
C ALA A 250 12.94 -21.22 3.53
N SER A 251 13.87 -20.65 4.27
CA SER A 251 14.66 -19.47 3.95
C SER A 251 15.16 -19.50 2.49
N PHE A 252 14.95 -18.41 1.77
CA PHE A 252 15.93 -17.93 0.79
C PHE A 252 16.88 -16.95 1.50
#